data_AF-A0A9D9LN01-F1
#
_entry.id   AF-A0A9D9LN01-F1
#
_cell.length_a   1.000
_cell.length_b   1.000
_cell.length_c   1.000
_cell.angle_alpha   90.00
_cell.angle_beta   90.00
_cell.angle_gamma   90.00
#
_symmetry.space_group_name_H-M   'P 1'
#
loop_
_entity.id
_entity.type
_entity.pdbx_description
1 polymer ?
#
loop_
_entity_poly.entity_id
_entity_poly.type
_entity_poly.pdbx_seq_one_letter_code
_entity_poly.pdbx_strand_id
1 'polypeptide(L)'
;MAKKGQIQNRYSTEFKMCVILDMREHRLSYHETVRKYWRTKTHSEDCNYIKQIQRWERIFLEEGVEGLMKERRGKSYGSKKGRPPKLDKKVEEDLIAENQRLRMEIEYLKKLSALVLAEEQKNGKKRS
;
A
#
# COMPACT_ATOMS: atom_id res chain seq x y z
N MET A 1 -12.82 -21.83 30.91
CA MET A 1 -13.83 -22.04 29.84
C MET A 1 -13.73 -20.90 28.83
N ALA A 2 -13.36 -21.20 27.58
CA ALA A 2 -13.22 -20.17 26.54
C ALA A 2 -14.60 -19.79 25.98
N LYS A 3 -14.93 -18.50 25.96
CA LYS A 3 -16.20 -18.02 25.37
C LYS A 3 -16.15 -18.15 23.85
N LYS A 4 -16.97 -19.07 23.34
CA LYS A 4 -17.33 -19.26 21.93
C LYS A 4 -17.87 -17.92 21.37
N GLY A 5 -17.24 -17.36 20.33
CA GLY A 5 -17.86 -16.31 19.51
C GLY A 5 -17.42 -14.85 19.69
N GLN A 6 -16.22 -14.53 20.21
CA GLN A 6 -15.72 -13.16 20.07
C GLN A 6 -15.13 -12.92 18.68
N ILE A 7 -15.96 -12.45 17.74
CA ILE A 7 -15.47 -11.79 16.53
C ILE A 7 -14.81 -10.48 16.97
N GLN A 8 -13.52 -10.51 17.30
CA GLN A 8 -12.77 -9.30 17.63
C GLN A 8 -12.41 -8.50 16.35
N ASN A 9 -13.31 -8.36 15.38
CA ASN A 9 -13.14 -7.40 14.28
C ASN A 9 -13.66 -6.04 14.73
N ARG A 10 -12.79 -5.23 15.36
CA ARG A 10 -13.14 -3.85 15.74
C ARG A 10 -13.42 -2.94 14.53
N TYR A 11 -12.91 -3.30 13.34
CA TYR A 11 -13.08 -2.52 12.11
C TYR A 11 -13.31 -3.43 10.91
N SER A 12 -14.29 -3.08 10.07
CA SER A 12 -14.58 -3.77 8.82
C SER A 12 -13.44 -3.61 7.82
N THR A 13 -13.36 -4.47 6.81
CA THR A 13 -12.33 -4.35 5.77
C THR A 13 -12.50 -3.04 5.00
N GLU A 14 -13.75 -2.69 4.68
CA GLU A 14 -14.09 -1.45 3.97
C GLU A 14 -13.57 -0.23 4.75
N PHE A 15 -13.79 -0.20 6.07
CA PHE A 15 -13.28 0.88 6.90
C PHE A 15 -11.75 0.96 6.88
N LYS A 16 -11.04 -0.16 7.01
CA LYS A 16 -9.57 -0.19 6.94
C LYS A 16 -9.08 0.34 5.59
N MET A 17 -9.73 -0.06 4.50
CA MET A 17 -9.41 0.41 3.15
C MET A 17 -9.62 1.91 3.01
N CYS A 18 -10.77 2.42 3.43
CA CYS A 18 -11.07 3.85 3.38
C CYS A 18 -10.00 4.66 4.10
N VAL A 19 -9.63 4.26 5.33
CA VAL A 19 -8.58 4.95 6.10
C VAL A 19 -7.24 4.97 5.36
N ILE A 20 -6.80 3.84 4.79
CA ILE A 20 -5.50 3.75 4.11
C ILE A 20 -5.49 4.48 2.77
N LEU A 21 -6.55 4.37 1.98
CA LEU A 21 -6.65 5.06 0.70
C LEU A 21 -6.69 6.58 0.89
N ASP A 22 -7.54 7.05 1.80
CA ASP A 22 -7.66 8.47 2.13
C ASP A 22 -6.35 9.06 2.66
N MET A 23 -5.64 8.32 3.54
CA MET A 23 -4.32 8.73 4.04
C MET A 23 -3.31 8.92 2.91
N ARG A 24 -3.28 8.01 1.93
CA ARG A 24 -2.30 8.06 0.83
C ARG A 24 -2.66 9.07 -0.25
N GLU A 25 -3.94 9.16 -0.58
CA GLU A 25 -4.47 10.12 -1.57
C GLU A 25 -4.22 11.56 -1.10
N HIS A 26 -4.54 11.85 0.16
CA HIS A 26 -4.41 13.19 0.74
C HIS A 26 -3.06 13.42 1.45
N ARG A 27 -2.13 12.45 1.39
CA ARG A 27 -0.80 12.50 2.04
C ARG A 27 -0.86 12.89 3.53
N LEU A 28 -1.87 12.39 4.24
CA LEU A 28 -2.05 12.64 5.67
C LEU A 28 -0.95 11.94 6.47
N SER A 29 -0.43 12.62 7.50
CA SER A 29 0.40 11.96 8.50
C SER A 29 -0.43 10.96 9.32
N TYR A 30 0.25 10.03 10.00
CA TYR A 30 -0.45 9.08 10.87
C TYR A 30 -1.26 9.79 11.96
N HIS A 31 -0.75 10.88 12.54
CA HIS A 31 -1.47 11.65 13.57
C HIS A 31 -2.71 12.36 13.00
N GLU A 32 -2.62 12.93 11.80
CA GLU A 32 -3.77 13.55 11.14
C GLU A 32 -4.84 12.52 10.81
N THR A 33 -4.43 11.35 10.32
CA THR A 33 -5.33 10.23 10.03
C THR A 33 -6.03 9.75 11.30
N VAL A 34 -5.30 9.55 12.40
CA VAL A 34 -5.93 9.16 13.68
C VAL A 34 -6.92 10.20 14.16
N ARG A 35 -6.56 11.49 14.14
CA ARG A 35 -7.48 12.56 14.57
C ARG A 35 -8.73 12.63 13.71
N LYS A 36 -8.61 12.45 12.38
CA LYS A 36 -9.74 12.46 11.44
C LYS A 36 -10.75 11.35 11.74
N TYR A 37 -10.28 10.12 11.99
CA TYR A 37 -11.15 8.94 12.11
C TYR A 37 -11.52 8.56 13.54
N TRP A 38 -10.68 8.86 14.54
CA TRP A 38 -10.88 8.45 15.93
C TRP A 38 -11.08 9.62 16.91
N ARG A 39 -10.89 10.87 16.48
CA ARG A 39 -11.11 12.09 17.30
C ARG A 39 -10.44 11.99 18.69
N THR A 40 -9.24 11.43 18.72
CA THR A 40 -8.44 11.26 19.92
C THR A 40 -8.13 12.61 20.56
N LYS A 41 -8.09 12.64 21.89
CA LYS A 41 -7.85 13.87 22.67
C LYS A 41 -6.47 13.88 23.32
N THR A 42 -5.86 12.71 23.49
CA THR A 42 -4.57 12.57 24.16
C THR A 42 -3.55 11.88 23.26
N HIS A 43 -2.28 12.21 23.46
CA HIS A 43 -1.18 11.64 22.66
C HIS A 43 -0.99 10.13 22.91
N SER A 44 -1.39 9.63 24.08
CA SER A 44 -1.34 8.19 24.40
C SER A 44 -2.35 7.39 23.57
N GLU A 45 -3.55 7.94 23.36
CA GLU A 45 -4.57 7.35 22.48
C GLU A 45 -4.08 7.34 21.02
N ASP A 46 -3.45 8.42 20.55
CA ASP A 46 -2.87 8.51 19.21
C ASP A 46 -1.91 7.35 18.94
N CYS A 47 -0.97 7.09 19.86
CA CYS A 47 0.06 6.07 19.69
C CYS A 47 -0.51 4.67 19.41
N ASN A 48 -1.65 4.32 20.00
CA ASN A 48 -2.27 3.01 19.81
C ASN A 48 -2.91 2.87 18.42
N TYR A 49 -3.60 3.91 17.96
CA TYR A 49 -4.22 3.91 16.63
C TYR A 49 -3.18 4.07 15.52
N ILE A 50 -2.10 4.82 15.75
CA ILE A 50 -0.97 4.93 14.81
C ILE A 50 -0.35 3.56 14.56
N LYS A 51 -0.05 2.79 15.62
CA LYS A 51 0.47 1.42 15.48
C LYS A 51 -0.48 0.52 14.69
N GLN A 52 -1.78 0.74 14.81
CA GLN A 52 -2.79 0.00 14.06
C GLN A 52 -2.82 0.40 12.58
N ILE A 53 -2.77 1.70 12.26
CA ILE A 53 -2.71 2.20 10.88
C ILE A 53 -1.42 1.76 10.20
N GLN A 54 -0.26 1.85 10.85
CA GLN A 54 1.03 1.36 10.31
C GLN A 54 0.97 -0.13 9.96
N ARG A 55 0.26 -0.92 10.77
CA ARG A 55 0.06 -2.33 10.49
C ARG A 55 -0.84 -2.55 9.26
N TRP A 56 -1.92 -1.78 9.13
CA TRP A 56 -2.80 -1.86 7.97
C TRP A 56 -2.11 -1.38 6.70
N GLU A 57 -1.36 -0.28 6.75
CA GLU A 57 -0.62 0.23 5.60
C GLU A 57 0.40 -0.79 5.09
N ARG A 58 1.15 -1.42 6.00
CA ARG A 58 2.10 -2.48 5.64
C ARG A 58 1.40 -3.63 4.91
N ILE A 59 0.29 -4.12 5.47
CA ILE A 59 -0.47 -5.21 4.86
C ILE A 59 -1.01 -4.79 3.48
N PHE A 60 -1.50 -3.57 3.34
CA PHE A 60 -2.00 -3.04 2.08
C PHE A 60 -0.90 -2.92 1.02
N LEU A 61 0.32 -2.52 1.41
CA LEU A 61 1.45 -2.42 0.50
C LEU A 61 2.02 -3.78 0.06
N GLU A 62 2.04 -4.76 0.98
CA GLU A 62 2.61 -6.09 0.71
C GLU A 62 1.61 -7.03 0.01
N GLU A 63 0.34 -6.98 0.40
CA GLU A 63 -0.68 -7.98 0.02
C GLU A 63 -1.97 -7.34 -0.54
N GLY A 64 -2.01 -6.01 -0.67
CA GLY A 64 -3.18 -5.31 -1.18
C GLY A 64 -4.40 -5.38 -0.26
N VAL A 65 -5.57 -5.16 -0.86
CA VAL A 65 -6.88 -5.21 -0.19
C VAL A 65 -7.18 -6.60 0.36
N GLU A 66 -6.81 -7.65 -0.37
CA GLU A 66 -6.99 -9.05 0.04
C GLU A 66 -6.26 -9.34 1.35
N GLY A 67 -5.08 -8.75 1.54
CA GLY A 67 -4.30 -8.82 2.77
C GLY A 67 -5.05 -8.32 4.01
N LEU A 68 -5.89 -7.27 3.85
CA LEU A 68 -6.68 -6.66 4.92
C LEU A 68 -7.91 -7.49 5.31
N MET A 69 -8.44 -8.29 4.37
CA MET A 69 -9.56 -9.23 4.59
C MET A 69 -9.13 -10.48 5.35
N LYS A 70 -7.85 -10.85 5.23
CA LYS A 70 -7.29 -12.06 5.82
C LYS A 70 -7.15 -11.97 7.34
N GLU A 71 -7.89 -12.79 8.08
CA GLU A 71 -7.75 -12.89 9.53
C GLU A 71 -6.48 -13.65 9.93
N ARG A 72 -5.64 -13.02 10.77
CA ARG A 72 -4.32 -13.53 11.19
C ARG A 72 -4.21 -13.79 12.69
N ARG A 73 -5.24 -13.45 13.48
CA ARG A 73 -5.22 -13.69 14.93
C ARG A 73 -5.49 -15.17 15.25
N GLY A 74 -4.85 -15.67 16.30
CA GLY A 74 -5.09 -17.02 16.84
C GLY A 74 -4.63 -18.19 15.97
N LYS A 75 -4.08 -17.96 14.77
CA LYS A 75 -3.51 -19.03 13.93
C LYS A 75 -2.05 -19.27 14.29
N SER A 76 -1.77 -20.00 15.38
CA SER A 76 -0.49 -20.69 15.50
C SER A 76 -0.56 -21.99 14.68
N TYR A 77 -0.39 -21.88 13.37
CA TYR A 77 0.01 -23.06 12.62
C TYR A 77 1.48 -23.30 12.95
N GLY A 78 1.75 -24.41 13.65
CA GLY A 78 3.09 -24.87 13.96
C GLY A 78 4.02 -24.83 12.73
N SER A 79 5.31 -24.58 12.99
CA SER A 79 6.42 -24.59 12.02
C SER A 79 6.37 -23.57 10.86
N LYS A 80 5.60 -22.46 10.95
CA LYS A 80 5.72 -21.32 10.01
C LYS A 80 6.14 -20.00 10.68
N LYS A 81 6.91 -20.08 11.76
CA LYS A 81 7.73 -18.96 12.22
C LYS A 81 9.05 -19.01 11.46
N GLY A 82 9.19 -18.20 10.42
CA GLY A 82 10.42 -18.19 9.63
C GLY A 82 10.35 -17.27 8.42
N ARG A 83 11.50 -17.13 7.76
CA ARG A 83 11.65 -16.39 6.50
C ARG A 83 10.64 -16.92 5.47
N PRO A 84 9.92 -16.06 4.73
CA PRO A 84 9.06 -16.51 3.64
C PRO A 84 9.86 -17.39 2.67
N PRO A 85 9.24 -18.40 2.05
CA PRO A 85 9.90 -19.24 1.07
C PRO A 85 10.47 -18.36 -0.03
N LYS A 86 11.73 -18.61 -0.43
CA LYS A 86 12.32 -17.93 -1.58
C LYS A 86 11.49 -18.26 -2.83
N LEU A 87 11.32 -17.29 -3.72
CA LEU A 87 10.78 -17.55 -5.05
C LEU A 87 11.67 -18.57 -5.76
N ASP A 88 11.08 -19.36 -6.65
CA ASP A 88 11.88 -20.22 -7.53
C ASP A 88 12.80 -19.33 -8.37
N LYS A 89 14.06 -19.73 -8.54
CA LYS A 89 15.09 -18.92 -9.23
C LYS A 89 14.65 -18.55 -10.64
N LYS A 90 13.98 -19.47 -11.33
CA LYS A 90 13.45 -19.24 -12.67
C LYS A 90 12.40 -18.12 -12.69
N VAL A 91 11.49 -18.13 -11.72
CA VAL A 91 10.46 -17.08 -11.59
C VAL A 91 11.09 -15.74 -11.26
N GLU A 92 12.12 -15.72 -10.42
CA GLU A 92 12.85 -14.51 -10.06
C GLU A 92 13.57 -13.91 -11.29
N GLU A 93 14.24 -14.74 -12.10
CA GLU A 93 14.89 -14.33 -13.35
C GLU A 93 13.88 -13.77 -14.37
N ASP A 94 12.76 -14.46 -14.58
CA ASP A 94 11.69 -14.01 -15.49
C ASP A 94 11.12 -12.65 -15.05
N LEU A 95 10.90 -12.46 -13.75
CA LEU A 95 10.43 -11.18 -13.19
C LEU A 95 11.46 -10.05 -13.36
N ILE A 96 12.75 -10.35 -13.22
CA ILE A 96 13.82 -9.37 -13.45
C ILE A 96 13.85 -8.93 -14.91
N ALA A 97 13.75 -9.88 -15.86
CA ALA A 97 13.72 -9.58 -17.29
C ALA A 97 12.51 -8.71 -17.66
N GLU A 98 11.32 -9.06 -17.15
CA GLU A 98 10.11 -8.26 -17.39
C GLU A 98 10.24 -6.86 -16.77
N ASN A 99 10.81 -6.73 -15.56
CA ASN A 99 11.02 -5.43 -14.93
C ASN A 99 11.98 -4.54 -15.75
N GLN A 100 13.04 -5.13 -16.32
CA GLN A 100 13.95 -4.42 -17.21
C GLN A 100 13.25 -3.96 -18.49
N ARG A 101 12.44 -4.84 -19.11
CA ARG A 101 11.62 -4.49 -20.28
C ARG A 101 10.68 -3.32 -20.00
N LEU A 102 9.95 -3.38 -18.89
CA LEU A 102 9.02 -2.32 -18.48
C LEU A 102 9.74 -1.00 -18.20
N ARG A 103 10.94 -1.03 -17.62
CA ARG A 103 11.75 0.18 -17.41
C ARG A 103 12.16 0.83 -18.73
N MET A 104 12.59 0.03 -19.70
CA MET A 104 12.93 0.54 -21.04
C MET A 104 11.71 1.13 -21.75
N GLU A 105 10.55 0.47 -21.66
CA GLU A 105 9.29 0.98 -22.22
C GLU A 105 8.91 2.33 -21.59
N ILE A 106 8.97 2.44 -20.26
CA ILE A 106 8.69 3.70 -19.55
C ILE A 106 9.66 4.80 -19.97
N GLU A 107 10.96 4.49 -20.14
CA GLU A 107 11.96 5.46 -20.60
C GLU A 107 11.68 5.93 -22.02
N TYR A 108 11.34 5.00 -22.92
CA TYR A 108 10.97 5.30 -24.29
C TYR A 108 9.76 6.23 -24.35
N LEU A 109 8.69 5.93 -23.61
CA LEU A 109 7.49 6.75 -23.55
C LEU A 109 7.78 8.16 -23.00
N LYS A 110 8.63 8.29 -21.97
CA LYS A 110 9.06 9.59 -21.45
C LYS A 110 9.82 10.40 -22.49
N LYS A 111 10.73 9.77 -23.23
CA LYS A 111 11.49 10.43 -24.30
C LYS A 111 10.58 10.89 -25.43
N LEU A 112 9.63 10.04 -25.84
CA LEU A 112 8.65 10.38 -26.86
C LEU A 112 7.80 11.58 -26.43
N SER A 113 7.27 11.56 -25.21
CA SER A 113 6.49 12.66 -24.65
C SER A 113 7.31 13.98 -24.61
N ALA A 114 8.59 13.93 -24.25
CA ALA A 114 9.46 15.09 -24.24
C ALA A 114 9.70 15.68 -25.65
N LEU A 115 9.86 14.82 -26.67
CA LEU A 115 10.01 15.26 -28.06
C LEU A 115 8.75 15.93 -28.59
N VAL A 116 7.58 15.33 -28.34
CA VAL A 116 6.28 15.91 -28.71
C VAL A 116 6.10 17.29 -28.07
N LEU A 117 6.37 17.41 -26.76
CA LEU A 117 6.28 18.68 -26.04
C LEU A 117 7.24 19.75 -26.64
N ALA A 118 8.46 19.36 -27.01
CA ALA A 118 9.41 20.27 -27.63
C ALA A 118 8.98 20.73 -29.04
N GLU A 119 8.37 19.85 -29.83
CA GLU A 119 7.79 20.14 -31.14
C GLU A 119 6.62 21.14 -31.02
N GLU A 120 5.69 20.90 -30.09
CA GLU A 120 4.55 21.77 -29.82
C GLU A 120 4.97 23.18 -29.39
N GLN A 121 5.95 23.31 -28.50
CA GLN A 121 6.48 24.63 -28.09
C GLN A 121 7.11 25.39 -29.26
N LYS A 122 7.81 24.70 -30.17
CA LYS A 122 8.38 25.32 -31.37
C LYS A 122 7.28 25.78 -32.33
N ASN A 123 6.25 24.97 -32.54
CA ASN A 123 5.15 25.30 -33.44
C ASN A 123 4.23 26.40 -32.90
N GLY A 124 4.01 26.46 -31.58
CA GLY A 124 3.29 27.55 -30.92
C GLY A 124 4.01 28.90 -31.05
N LYS A 125 5.34 28.91 -30.93
CA LYS A 125 6.17 30.12 -31.14
C LYS A 125 6.21 30.61 -32.59
N LYS A 126 5.96 29.75 -33.58
CA LYS A 126 5.91 30.11 -35.01
C LYS A 126 4.55 30.66 -35.45
N ARG A 127 3.50 30.44 -34.65
CA ARG A 127 2.11 30.86 -34.96
C ARG A 127 1.66 32.10 -34.18
N SER A 128 2.49 32.55 -33.23
CA SER A 128 2.40 33.86 -32.55
C SER A 128 3.21 34.88 -33.31
#